data_AF-A0A135S7S2-F1
#
_entry.id   AF-A0A135S7S2-F1
#
_cell.length_a   1.000
_cell.length_b   1.000
_cell.length_c   1.000
_cell.angle_alpha   90.00
_cell.angle_beta   90.00
_cell.angle_gamma   90.00
#
_symmetry.space_group_name_H-M   'P 1'
#
loop_
_entity.id
_entity.type
_entity.pdbx_description
1 polymer ?
#
loop_
_entity_poly.entity_id
_entity_poly.type
_entity_poly.pdbx_seq_one_letter_code
_entity_poly.pdbx_strand_id
1 'polypeptide(L)'
;MVRVGQCKYVFSDLCHDNGYLPVLEPYKLDDKKEDNAQPKYYLMNADGQRIDELLPKVDPAVEKGFNMRMVGLGKKFCNNYHLHGKCNYPGCNYIHGNKISASEMIPLKKKSRGIPCNAGSDCVDVNCIFGHHCRWLKACTYVYCHFGGSHDINPKPRTKCFEDGSTKIVDKL
;
A
#
# COMPACT_ATOMS: atom_id res chain seq x y z
N MET A 1 12.79 -22.99 51.49
CA MET A 1 12.97 -21.59 51.02
C MET A 1 12.59 -21.59 49.54
N VAL A 2 11.76 -20.68 49.02
CA VAL A 2 12.10 -19.27 48.81
C VAL A 2 10.84 -18.39 48.94
N ARG A 3 10.93 -17.34 49.77
CA ARG A 3 9.91 -16.29 49.87
C ARG A 3 9.99 -15.43 48.61
N VAL A 4 8.86 -15.27 47.90
CA VAL A 4 8.76 -14.28 46.82
C VAL A 4 8.61 -12.90 47.49
N GLY A 5 9.71 -12.19 47.63
CA GLY A 5 9.71 -10.80 48.07
C GLY A 5 9.22 -9.91 46.94
N GLN A 6 8.13 -9.16 47.18
CA GLN A 6 7.73 -8.07 46.30
C GLN A 6 8.83 -7.00 46.32
N CYS A 7 9.29 -6.60 45.13
CA CYS A 7 10.22 -5.49 44.97
C CYS A 7 9.47 -4.18 45.23
N LYS A 8 9.79 -3.49 46.34
CA LYS A 8 9.07 -2.30 46.82
C LYS A 8 9.66 -0.95 46.38
N TYR A 9 10.61 -0.92 45.44
CA TYR A 9 11.24 0.33 45.04
C TYR A 9 11.34 0.45 43.53
N VAL A 10 10.36 1.17 42.96
CA VAL A 10 10.59 2.02 41.79
C VAL A 10 11.55 3.08 42.25
N PHE A 11 12.75 3.13 41.69
CA PHE A 11 13.57 4.33 41.41
C PHE A 11 15.01 3.87 41.15
N SER A 12 15.51 4.20 39.96
CA SER A 12 16.83 3.92 39.40
C SER A 12 17.01 2.56 38.71
N ASP A 13 17.42 2.68 37.45
CA ASP A 13 17.63 1.67 36.42
C ASP A 13 18.59 0.55 36.82
N LEU A 14 18.43 -0.61 36.16
CA LEU A 14 19.17 -1.89 36.28
C LEU A 14 18.51 -2.97 37.16
N CYS A 15 17.26 -3.33 36.86
CA CYS A 15 16.79 -4.69 37.12
C CYS A 15 17.56 -5.66 36.21
N HIS A 16 18.46 -6.46 36.79
CA HIS A 16 19.00 -7.64 36.12
C HIS A 16 17.87 -8.68 36.01
N ASP A 17 17.54 -9.04 34.77
CA ASP A 17 16.46 -9.95 34.43
C ASP A 17 16.82 -11.37 34.91
N ASN A 18 16.58 -11.65 36.20
CA ASN A 18 16.80 -12.97 36.79
C ASN A 18 15.66 -13.91 36.39
N GLY A 19 15.75 -14.43 35.16
CA GLY A 19 15.16 -15.73 34.81
C GLY A 19 13.63 -15.80 34.84
N TYR A 20 12.92 -14.70 34.59
CA TYR A 20 11.45 -14.75 34.43
C TYR A 20 11.01 -15.17 33.03
N LEU A 21 11.90 -15.10 32.03
CA LEU A 21 11.62 -15.50 30.65
C LEU A 21 11.12 -16.96 30.50
N PRO A 22 11.70 -17.98 31.17
CA PRO A 22 11.23 -19.37 31.09
C PRO A 22 9.82 -19.58 31.65
N VAL A 23 9.40 -18.79 32.65
CA VAL A 23 8.04 -18.88 33.25
C VAL A 23 6.98 -18.31 32.30
N LEU A 24 7.39 -17.42 31.38
CA LEU A 24 6.52 -16.82 30.38
C LEU A 24 6.53 -17.56 29.04
N GLU A 25 7.45 -18.53 28.84
CA GLU A 25 7.47 -19.41 27.67
C GLU A 25 6.13 -20.11 27.35
N PRO A 26 5.41 -20.70 28.33
CA PRO A 26 4.11 -21.32 28.05
C PRO A 26 3.00 -20.31 27.72
N TYR A 27 3.24 -19.01 27.90
CA TYR A 27 2.33 -17.92 27.53
C TYR A 27 2.79 -17.15 26.29
N LYS A 28 3.84 -17.61 25.59
CA LYS A 28 4.15 -17.13 24.24
C LYS A 28 2.98 -17.56 23.36
N LEU A 29 2.13 -16.61 23.02
CA LEU A 29 1.10 -16.82 22.00
C LEU A 29 1.84 -17.24 20.74
N ASP A 30 1.52 -18.41 20.20
CA ASP A 30 1.96 -18.79 18.87
C ASP A 30 1.41 -17.71 17.92
N ASP A 31 2.29 -16.83 17.44
CA ASP A 31 1.99 -15.85 16.39
C ASP A 31 1.78 -16.55 15.04
N LYS A 32 1.05 -17.67 15.01
CA LYS A 32 0.38 -18.15 13.81
C LYS A 32 -0.80 -17.23 13.58
N LYS A 33 -0.50 -16.03 13.08
CA LYS A 33 -1.45 -15.34 12.22
C LYS A 33 -1.68 -16.28 11.03
N GLU A 34 -2.74 -17.09 11.11
CA GLU A 34 -3.43 -17.50 9.91
C GLU A 34 -3.92 -16.22 9.27
N ASP A 35 -3.09 -15.70 8.36
CA ASP A 35 -3.42 -14.56 7.54
C ASP A 35 -4.61 -14.97 6.68
N ASN A 36 -5.83 -14.74 7.19
CA ASN A 36 -7.02 -14.53 6.37
C ASN A 36 -6.83 -13.22 5.58
N ALA A 37 -5.74 -13.13 4.82
CA ALA A 37 -5.43 -12.03 3.94
C ALA A 37 -6.47 -12.08 2.82
N GLN A 38 -7.28 -11.03 2.75
CA GLN A 38 -8.24 -10.88 1.67
C GLN A 38 -7.51 -11.04 0.33
N PRO A 39 -7.98 -11.91 -0.57
CA PRO A 39 -7.32 -12.13 -1.84
C PRO A 39 -7.26 -10.82 -2.62
N LYS A 40 -6.11 -10.55 -3.23
CA LYS A 40 -5.91 -9.33 -4.02
C LYS A 40 -6.77 -9.38 -5.28
N TYR A 41 -7.22 -8.22 -5.72
CA TYR A 41 -8.06 -8.08 -6.91
C TYR A 41 -7.81 -6.76 -7.64
N TYR A 42 -8.27 -6.68 -8.88
CA TYR A 42 -8.51 -5.43 -9.59
C TYR A 42 -9.97 -5.33 -10.03
N LEU A 43 -10.40 -4.14 -10.45
CA LEU A 43 -11.78 -3.86 -10.84
C LEU A 43 -11.89 -3.73 -12.36
N MET A 44 -12.98 -4.24 -12.91
CA MET A 44 -13.37 -4.04 -14.31
C MET A 44 -14.77 -3.42 -14.39
N ASN A 45 -14.99 -2.58 -15.39
CA ASN A 45 -16.32 -2.03 -15.72
C ASN A 45 -17.16 -3.03 -16.53
N ALA A 46 -18.35 -2.61 -16.95
CA ALA A 46 -19.23 -3.42 -17.78
C ALA A 46 -18.68 -3.73 -19.17
N ASP A 47 -17.77 -2.88 -19.66
CA ASP A 47 -17.15 -2.98 -20.98
C ASP A 47 -15.87 -3.83 -20.96
N GLY A 48 -15.56 -4.47 -19.81
CA GLY A 48 -14.35 -5.29 -19.64
C GLY A 48 -13.06 -4.50 -19.45
N GLN A 49 -13.14 -3.18 -19.24
CA GLN A 49 -11.97 -2.33 -19.05
C GLN A 49 -11.58 -2.25 -17.58
N ARG A 50 -10.29 -2.36 -17.27
CA ARG A 50 -9.78 -2.18 -15.91
C ARG A 50 -9.96 -0.75 -15.41
N ILE A 51 -10.45 -0.64 -14.17
CA ILE A 51 -10.64 0.62 -13.45
C ILE A 51 -9.68 0.68 -12.26
N ASP A 52 -9.10 1.85 -12.05
CA ASP A 52 -8.38 2.17 -10.82
C ASP A 52 -9.34 2.60 -9.72
N GLU A 53 -9.28 1.91 -8.58
CA GLU A 53 -10.07 2.26 -7.41
C GLU A 53 -9.81 3.70 -6.95
N LEU A 54 -10.84 4.44 -6.58
CA LEU A 54 -10.65 5.80 -6.06
C LEU A 54 -9.82 5.76 -4.77
N LEU A 55 -8.69 6.45 -4.78
CA LEU A 55 -7.87 6.60 -3.59
C LEU A 55 -8.57 7.53 -2.59
N PRO A 56 -8.48 7.25 -1.27
CA PRO A 56 -8.98 8.16 -0.26
C PRO A 56 -8.36 9.55 -0.41
N LYS A 57 -9.10 10.58 0.01
CA LYS A 57 -8.54 11.93 0.12
C LYS A 57 -7.43 11.92 1.18
N VAL A 58 -6.30 12.53 0.85
CA VAL A 58 -5.17 12.68 1.75
C VAL A 58 -5.27 14.03 2.42
N ASP A 59 -4.99 14.08 3.72
CA ASP A 59 -4.81 15.34 4.43
C ASP A 59 -3.67 16.15 3.78
N PRO A 60 -3.91 17.39 3.34
CA PRO A 60 -2.87 18.25 2.77
C PRO A 60 -1.62 18.39 3.63
N ALA A 61 -1.74 18.33 4.97
CA ALA A 61 -0.60 18.37 5.88
C ALA A 61 0.29 17.13 5.74
N VAL A 62 -0.31 15.94 5.57
CA VAL A 62 0.42 14.69 5.32
C VAL A 62 1.12 14.74 3.96
N GLU A 63 0.43 15.18 2.91
CA GLU A 63 1.03 15.29 1.57
C GLU A 63 2.20 16.29 1.56
N LYS A 64 2.04 17.44 2.26
CA LYS A 64 3.10 18.43 2.43
C LYS A 64 4.29 17.85 3.20
N GLY A 65 4.07 17.21 4.35
CA GLY A 65 5.13 16.59 5.16
C GLY A 65 5.89 15.52 4.38
N PHE A 66 5.18 14.66 3.65
CA PHE A 66 5.79 13.63 2.81
C PHE A 66 6.66 14.23 1.69
N ASN A 67 6.20 15.31 1.06
CA ASN A 67 6.98 16.03 0.05
C ASN A 67 8.22 16.73 0.66
N MET A 68 8.09 17.37 1.81
CA MET A 68 9.22 17.99 2.52
C MET A 68 10.29 16.96 2.89
N ARG A 69 9.87 15.77 3.31
CA ARG A 69 10.78 14.64 3.59
C ARG A 69 11.57 14.21 2.35
N MET A 70 10.92 14.09 1.19
CA MET A 70 11.61 13.79 -0.08
C MET A 70 12.62 14.87 -0.47
N VAL A 71 12.25 16.15 -0.30
CA VAL A 71 13.15 17.27 -0.57
C VAL A 71 14.35 17.24 0.37
N GLY A 72 14.13 17.04 1.68
CA GLY A 72 15.21 16.98 2.68
C GLY A 72 16.19 15.83 2.46
N LEU A 73 15.71 14.68 1.96
CA LEU A 73 16.56 13.54 1.60
C LEU A 73 17.22 13.67 0.20
N GLY A 74 16.80 14.66 -0.60
CA GLY A 74 17.28 14.85 -1.98
C GLY A 74 16.93 13.71 -2.93
N LYS A 75 16.02 12.80 -2.55
CA LYS A 75 15.66 11.60 -3.31
C LYS A 75 14.16 11.30 -3.19
N LYS A 76 13.62 10.64 -4.21
CA LYS A 76 12.22 10.15 -4.22
C LYS A 76 12.15 8.76 -3.59
N PHE A 77 11.01 8.41 -3.01
CA PHE A 77 10.74 7.05 -2.53
C PHE A 77 10.53 6.07 -3.69
N CYS A 78 11.02 4.84 -3.53
CA CYS A 78 10.87 3.81 -4.55
C CYS A 78 9.44 3.25 -4.54
N ASN A 79 8.71 3.41 -5.65
CA ASN A 79 7.35 2.87 -5.77
C ASN A 79 7.34 1.35 -5.55
N ASN A 80 8.25 0.60 -6.19
CA ASN A 80 8.27 -0.85 -6.08
C ASN A 80 8.50 -1.31 -4.65
N TYR A 81 9.54 -0.77 -4.01
CA TYR A 81 9.87 -1.15 -2.63
C TYR A 81 8.74 -0.82 -1.65
N HIS A 82 8.16 0.38 -1.72
CA HIS A 82 7.17 0.81 -0.74
C HIS A 82 5.74 0.32 -1.04
N LEU A 83 5.38 0.03 -2.30
CA LEU A 83 4.04 -0.43 -2.66
C LEU A 83 3.93 -1.96 -2.78
N HIS A 84 4.98 -2.64 -3.25
CA HIS A 84 5.01 -4.11 -3.32
C HIS A 84 5.78 -4.76 -2.16
N GLY A 85 6.49 -3.97 -1.35
CA GLY A 85 7.35 -4.47 -0.29
C GLY A 85 8.73 -4.95 -0.78
N LYS A 86 8.99 -4.93 -2.10
CA LYS A 86 10.26 -5.37 -2.70
C LYS A 86 10.61 -4.56 -3.94
N CYS A 87 11.91 -4.37 -4.17
CA CYS A 87 12.42 -3.78 -5.39
C CYS A 87 13.52 -4.69 -5.95
N ASN A 88 13.33 -5.17 -7.18
CA ASN A 88 14.25 -6.12 -7.81
C ASN A 88 15.36 -5.42 -8.61
N TYR A 89 15.38 -4.08 -8.66
CA TYR A 89 16.36 -3.33 -9.43
C TYR A 89 17.67 -3.17 -8.64
N PRO A 90 18.78 -3.81 -9.06
CA PRO A 90 20.06 -3.65 -8.39
C PRO A 90 20.56 -2.22 -8.55
N GLY A 91 21.00 -1.59 -7.47
CA GLY A 91 21.45 -0.19 -7.50
C GLY A 91 20.32 0.83 -7.67
N CYS A 92 19.12 0.55 -7.15
CA CYS A 92 18.01 1.49 -7.20
C CYS A 92 18.37 2.83 -6.53
N ASN A 93 18.29 3.92 -7.30
CA ASN A 93 18.62 5.27 -6.82
C ASN A 93 17.51 5.93 -5.99
N TYR A 94 16.39 5.23 -5.81
CA TYR A 94 15.27 5.67 -5.00
C TYR A 94 15.43 5.21 -3.54
N ILE A 95 14.78 5.90 -2.61
CA ILE A 95 14.85 5.56 -1.20
C ILE A 95 14.20 4.19 -0.97
N HIS A 96 14.97 3.27 -0.37
CA HIS A 96 14.56 2.01 0.24
C HIS A 96 14.77 2.10 1.76
N GLY A 97 14.17 1.19 2.54
CA GLY A 97 14.40 1.08 3.99
C GLY A 97 13.11 1.26 4.81
N ASN A 98 13.08 2.25 5.70
CA ASN A 98 11.97 2.43 6.64
C ASN A 98 10.62 2.46 5.93
N LYS A 99 9.67 1.63 6.43
CA LYS A 99 8.29 1.65 5.94
C LYS A 99 7.72 3.06 6.08
N ILE A 100 7.10 3.55 5.02
CA ILE A 100 6.32 4.79 5.06
C ILE A 100 4.98 4.51 5.76
N SER A 101 4.40 5.53 6.37
CA SER A 101 3.12 5.36 7.07
C SER A 101 1.98 5.04 6.09
N ALA A 102 0.87 4.48 6.59
CA ALA A 102 -0.29 4.20 5.75
C ALA A 102 -0.86 5.45 5.07
N SER A 103 -0.79 6.60 5.71
CA SER A 103 -1.22 7.88 5.15
C SER A 103 -0.24 8.42 4.10
N GLU A 104 1.07 8.18 4.25
CA GLU A 104 2.11 8.48 3.26
C GLU A 104 2.08 7.53 2.04
N MET A 105 1.54 6.32 2.19
CA MET A 105 1.37 5.39 1.06
C MET A 105 0.38 5.94 0.02
N ILE A 106 -0.66 6.67 0.44
CA ILE A 106 -1.69 7.18 -0.47
C ILE A 106 -1.13 8.18 -1.49
N PRO A 107 -0.38 9.24 -1.12
CA PRO A 107 0.22 10.14 -2.10
C PRO A 107 1.25 9.42 -2.98
N LEU A 108 1.96 8.41 -2.48
CA LEU A 108 2.85 7.59 -3.31
C LEU A 108 2.07 6.80 -4.37
N LYS A 109 0.97 6.12 -3.98
CA LYS A 109 0.05 5.44 -4.90
C LYS A 109 -0.53 6.41 -5.93
N LYS A 110 -0.94 7.61 -5.49
CA LYS A 110 -1.49 8.67 -6.35
C LYS A 110 -0.49 9.12 -7.42
N LYS A 111 0.80 9.25 -7.06
CA LYS A 111 1.89 9.56 -7.99
C LYS A 111 2.15 8.39 -8.95
N SER A 112 2.19 7.16 -8.44
CA SER A 112 2.39 5.95 -9.25
C SER A 112 1.29 5.78 -10.31
N ARG A 113 0.02 5.98 -9.93
CA ARG A 113 -1.13 5.98 -10.86
C ARG A 113 -1.20 7.18 -11.79
N GLY A 114 -0.29 8.14 -11.68
CA GLY A 114 -0.11 9.22 -12.65
C GLY A 114 0.72 8.82 -13.87
N ILE A 115 1.34 7.63 -13.84
CA ILE A 115 2.12 7.07 -14.95
C ILE A 115 1.23 6.02 -15.63
N PRO A 116 1.00 6.10 -16.95
CA PRO A 116 0.20 5.10 -17.65
C PRO A 116 0.85 3.73 -17.60
N CYS A 117 0.03 2.71 -17.35
CA CYS A 117 0.40 1.32 -17.54
C CYS A 117 0.52 1.05 -19.04
N ASN A 118 1.57 0.35 -19.46
CA ASN A 118 1.78 -0.02 -20.87
C ASN A 118 0.63 -0.89 -21.42
N ALA A 119 -0.02 -1.68 -20.57
CA ALA A 119 -1.17 -2.51 -20.94
C ALA A 119 -2.52 -1.77 -20.81
N GLY A 120 -2.55 -0.52 -20.33
CA GLY A 120 -3.77 0.29 -20.22
C GLY A 120 -4.91 -0.44 -19.50
N SER A 121 -6.14 -0.32 -20.03
CA SER A 121 -7.32 -0.99 -19.49
C SER A 121 -7.27 -2.52 -19.54
N ASP A 122 -6.36 -3.10 -20.33
CA ASP A 122 -6.29 -4.54 -20.56
C ASP A 122 -5.31 -5.22 -19.60
N CYS A 123 -4.71 -4.45 -18.69
CA CYS A 123 -3.76 -4.97 -17.71
C CYS A 123 -4.44 -5.96 -16.75
N VAL A 124 -3.97 -7.20 -16.73
CA VAL A 124 -4.48 -8.25 -15.81
C VAL A 124 -3.64 -8.45 -14.55
N ASP A 125 -2.52 -7.72 -14.40
CA ASP A 125 -1.66 -7.84 -13.22
C ASP A 125 -2.34 -7.21 -11.98
N VAL A 126 -2.80 -8.06 -11.07
CA VAL A 126 -3.43 -7.66 -9.80
C VAL A 126 -2.52 -6.76 -8.95
N ASN A 127 -1.20 -6.88 -9.10
CA ASN A 127 -0.25 -6.09 -8.34
C ASN A 127 0.11 -4.75 -9.04
N CYS A 128 -0.34 -4.50 -10.27
CA CYS A 128 0.04 -3.29 -11.02
C CYS A 128 -0.22 -1.99 -10.23
N ILE A 129 0.82 -1.16 -10.14
CA ILE A 129 0.81 0.12 -9.39
C ILE A 129 0.64 1.35 -10.28
N PHE A 130 0.62 1.16 -11.60
CA PHE A 130 0.47 2.23 -12.59
C PHE A 130 -1.01 2.55 -12.83
N GLY A 131 -1.26 3.66 -13.52
CA GLY A 131 -2.63 4.08 -13.86
C GLY A 131 -3.12 3.37 -15.11
N HIS A 132 -4.38 2.95 -15.11
CA HIS A 132 -5.01 2.27 -16.26
C HIS A 132 -5.95 3.21 -17.03
N HIS A 133 -6.32 4.34 -16.43
CA HIS A 133 -7.09 5.39 -17.07
C HIS A 133 -6.79 6.76 -16.46
N CYS A 134 -7.20 7.82 -17.16
CA CYS A 134 -7.08 9.18 -16.60
C CYS A 134 -7.91 9.32 -15.33
N ARG A 135 -7.33 9.88 -14.27
CA ARG A 135 -8.08 10.17 -13.03
C ARG A 135 -9.19 11.21 -13.19
N TRP A 136 -9.11 12.04 -14.22
CA TRP A 136 -10.10 13.07 -14.53
C TRP A 136 -11.08 12.64 -15.63
N LEU A 137 -10.83 11.51 -16.31
CA LEU A 137 -11.67 10.98 -17.38
C LEU A 137 -12.06 12.09 -18.38
N LYS A 138 -13.35 12.19 -18.75
CA LYS A 138 -13.90 13.23 -19.63
C LYS A 138 -13.73 14.67 -19.11
N ALA A 139 -13.53 14.85 -17.80
CA ALA A 139 -13.29 16.16 -17.20
C ALA A 139 -11.79 16.58 -17.25
N CYS A 140 -10.93 15.77 -17.88
CA CYS A 140 -9.53 16.11 -18.08
C CYS A 140 -9.38 17.31 -19.03
N THR A 141 -8.74 18.37 -18.55
CA THR A 141 -8.48 19.59 -19.33
C THR A 141 -7.05 19.67 -19.87
N TYR A 142 -6.21 18.67 -19.58
CA TYR A 142 -4.82 18.64 -20.02
C TYR A 142 -4.72 18.30 -21.51
N VAL A 143 -4.21 19.26 -22.29
CA VAL A 143 -4.00 19.12 -23.75
C VAL A 143 -3.11 17.92 -24.08
N TYR A 144 -2.00 17.75 -23.36
CA TYR A 144 -1.05 16.65 -23.53
C TYR A 144 -1.18 15.64 -22.39
N CYS A 145 -2.38 15.10 -22.18
CA CYS A 145 -2.60 14.07 -21.16
C CYS A 145 -1.94 12.75 -21.59
N HIS A 146 -1.09 12.19 -20.73
CA HIS A 146 -0.49 10.86 -20.94
C HIS A 146 -1.53 9.72 -21.04
N PHE A 147 -2.78 9.99 -20.63
CA PHE A 147 -3.90 9.07 -20.65
C PHE A 147 -4.93 9.39 -21.75
N GLY A 148 -4.56 10.16 -22.78
CA GLY A 148 -5.50 10.70 -23.77
C GLY A 148 -6.48 9.69 -24.39
N GLY A 149 -6.06 8.44 -24.61
CA GLY A 149 -6.93 7.37 -25.16
C GLY A 149 -7.91 6.73 -24.16
N SER A 150 -7.94 7.19 -22.91
CA SER A 150 -8.68 6.55 -21.80
C SER A 150 -9.63 7.51 -21.07
N HIS A 151 -9.95 8.66 -21.68
CA HIS A 151 -10.86 9.64 -21.10
C HIS A 151 -12.32 9.17 -21.08
N ASP A 152 -12.70 8.27 -21.99
CA ASP A 152 -14.08 7.78 -22.13
C ASP A 152 -14.40 6.53 -21.30
N ILE A 153 -13.45 6.04 -20.49
CA ILE A 153 -13.66 4.87 -19.64
C ILE A 153 -14.76 5.15 -18.60
N ASN A 154 -15.70 4.22 -18.49
CA ASN A 154 -16.69 4.23 -17.43
C ASN A 154 -16.04 3.80 -16.09
N PRO A 155 -16.00 4.66 -15.06
CA PRO A 155 -15.35 4.34 -13.79
C PRO A 155 -16.21 3.48 -12.85
N LYS A 156 -17.42 3.09 -13.27
CA LYS A 156 -18.32 2.27 -12.45
C LYS A 156 -17.84 0.80 -12.44
N PRO A 157 -17.39 0.26 -11.30
CA PRO A 157 -16.94 -1.12 -11.22
C PRO A 157 -18.13 -2.09 -11.32
N ARG A 158 -17.97 -3.14 -12.12
CA ARG A 158 -18.93 -4.25 -12.25
C ARG A 158 -18.40 -5.55 -11.68
N THR A 159 -17.12 -5.84 -11.90
CA THR A 159 -16.50 -7.12 -11.59
C THR A 159 -15.19 -6.93 -10.84
N LYS A 160 -14.98 -7.71 -9.79
CA LYS A 160 -13.67 -7.95 -9.16
C LYS A 160 -13.02 -9.15 -9.84
N CYS A 161 -11.78 -8.99 -10.28
CA CYS A 161 -10.97 -10.05 -10.86
C CYS A 161 -9.81 -10.37 -9.91
N PHE A 162 -9.67 -11.62 -9.50
CA PHE A 162 -8.69 -12.07 -8.51
C PHE A 162 -7.45 -12.69 -9.19
N GLU A 163 -6.38 -12.88 -8.40
CA GLU A 163 -5.10 -13.42 -8.87
C GLU A 163 -5.18 -14.86 -9.37
N ASP A 164 -6.13 -15.64 -8.86
CA ASP A 164 -6.41 -17.01 -9.29
C ASP A 164 -7.25 -17.10 -10.58
N GLY A 165 -7.60 -15.94 -11.18
CA GLY A 165 -8.44 -15.84 -12.37
C GLY A 165 -9.94 -15.93 -12.08
N SER A 166 -10.34 -16.13 -10.83
CA SER A 166 -11.76 -16.08 -10.45
C SER A 166 -12.30 -14.65 -10.55
N THR A 167 -13.62 -14.53 -10.75
CA THR A 167 -14.29 -13.24 -10.83
C THR A 167 -15.52 -13.18 -9.94
N LYS A 168 -15.82 -11.99 -9.40
CA LYS A 168 -17.01 -11.73 -8.59
C LYS A 168 -17.70 -10.45 -9.03
N ILE A 169 -18.98 -10.55 -9.38
CA ILE A 169 -19.81 -9.38 -9.71
C ILE A 169 -20.05 -8.58 -8.43
N VAL A 170 -19.70 -7.29 -8.45
CA VAL A 170 -19.87 -6.33 -7.33
C VAL A 170 -21.07 -5.43 -7.50
N ASP A 171 -21.49 -5.17 -8.73
CA ASP A 171 -22.73 -4.45 -9.01
C ASP A 171 -23.65 -5.34 -9.85
N LYS A 172 -24.75 -5.77 -9.23
CA LYS A 172 -25.83 -6.46 -9.94
C LYS A 172 -26.73 -5.35 -10.46
N LEU A 173 -26.73 -5.19 -11.79
CA LEU A 173 -27.60 -4.26 -12.52
C LEU A 173 -29.02 -4.23 -11.96
#